data_AF-A0A4R0UN52-F1
#
_entry.id   AF-A0A4R0UN52-F1
#
_cell.length_a   1.000
_cell.length_b   1.000
_cell.length_c   1.000
_cell.angle_alpha   90.00
_cell.angle_beta   90.00
_cell.angle_gamma   90.00
#
_symmetry.space_group_name_H-M   'P 1'
#
loop_
_entity.id
_entity.type
_entity.pdbx_description
1 polymer ?
#
loop_
_entity_poly.entity_id
_entity_poly.type
_entity_poly.pdbx_seq_one_letter_code
_entity_poly.pdbx_strand_id
1 'polypeptide(L)'
;MSQNTFDIFDDTAGRHVGQQEKATRRLIESLTERSGGDLDPFATTLCASLLSLAQNIDTQRNAGKEISRNMNTYLDNVQRLQDMYPPEPKVDEDLAAYLAEAKA
;
A
#
# COMPACT_ATOMS: atom_id res chain seq x y z
N MET A 1 -20.79 0.62 -13.08
CA MET A 1 -20.36 -0.08 -11.85
C MET A 1 -18.86 -0.03 -11.85
N SER A 2 -18.24 0.79 -11.00
CA SER A 2 -16.79 0.77 -10.84
C SER A 2 -16.43 -0.57 -10.19
N GLN A 3 -15.60 -1.35 -10.87
CA GLN A 3 -15.01 -2.54 -10.28
C GLN A 3 -14.08 -2.04 -9.19
N ASN A 4 -14.43 -2.29 -7.93
CA ASN A 4 -13.67 -1.75 -6.81
C ASN A 4 -12.24 -2.27 -6.94
N THR A 5 -11.24 -1.38 -7.01
CA THR A 5 -9.84 -1.75 -7.26
C THR A 5 -9.33 -2.85 -6.31
N PHE A 6 -9.94 -2.98 -5.13
CA PHE A 6 -9.66 -4.02 -4.15
C PHE A 6 -10.11 -5.44 -4.58
N ASP A 7 -11.19 -5.58 -5.36
CA ASP A 7 -11.71 -6.88 -5.82
C ASP A 7 -10.68 -7.61 -6.70
N ILE A 8 -9.80 -6.87 -7.38
CA ILE A 8 -8.72 -7.41 -8.21
C ILE A 8 -7.65 -8.11 -7.36
N PHE A 9 -7.53 -7.74 -6.08
CA PHE A 9 -6.48 -8.21 -5.18
C PHE A 9 -6.97 -9.28 -4.19
N ASP A 10 -8.28 -9.53 -4.09
CA ASP A 10 -8.87 -10.36 -3.03
C ASP A 10 -8.98 -11.87 -3.36
N ASP A 11 -8.54 -12.31 -4.53
CA ASP A 11 -8.46 -13.74 -4.83
C ASP A 11 -7.32 -14.40 -4.06
N THR A 12 -7.67 -14.98 -2.92
CA THR A 12 -6.74 -15.77 -2.08
C THR A 12 -6.81 -17.27 -2.37
N ALA A 13 -7.73 -17.75 -3.20
CA ALA A 13 -7.91 -19.17 -3.54
C ALA A 13 -7.82 -20.15 -2.34
N GLY A 14 -8.22 -19.72 -1.13
CA GLY A 14 -8.16 -20.54 0.10
C GLY A 14 -6.76 -20.78 0.67
N ARG A 15 -5.72 -20.09 0.19
CA ARG A 15 -4.35 -20.24 0.69
C ARG A 15 -4.13 -19.50 2.02
N HIS A 16 -3.11 -19.92 2.78
CA HIS A 16 -2.71 -19.20 3.99
C HIS A 16 -2.21 -17.79 3.64
N VAL A 17 -2.82 -16.78 4.28
CA VAL A 17 -2.40 -15.37 4.19
C VAL A 17 -1.53 -15.04 5.41
N GLY A 18 -0.24 -14.80 5.16
CA GLY A 18 0.73 -14.47 6.19
C GLY A 18 0.66 -13.01 6.65
N GLN A 19 1.59 -12.63 7.53
CA GLN A 19 1.55 -11.30 8.16
C GLN A 19 1.99 -10.20 7.22
N GLN A 20 2.99 -10.46 6.36
CA GLN A 20 3.44 -9.48 5.38
C GLN A 20 2.30 -9.16 4.42
N GLU A 21 1.61 -10.17 3.91
CA GLU A 21 0.51 -9.95 2.97
C GLU A 21 -0.67 -9.20 3.62
N LYS A 22 -1.02 -9.53 4.87
CA LYS A 22 -2.04 -8.77 5.62
C LYS A 22 -1.68 -7.29 5.74
N ALA A 23 -0.42 -6.98 6.04
CA ALA A 23 0.06 -5.60 6.12
C ALA A 23 0.00 -4.91 4.75
N THR A 24 0.40 -5.60 3.69
CA THR A 24 0.34 -5.10 2.32
C THR A 24 -1.08 -4.80 1.86
N ARG A 25 -2.04 -5.68 2.17
CA ARG A 25 -3.47 -5.46 1.84
C ARG A 25 -4.01 -4.18 2.51
N ARG A 26 -3.71 -3.98 3.79
CA ARG A 26 -4.09 -2.75 4.53
C ARG A 26 -3.44 -1.50 3.95
N LEU A 27 -2.18 -1.60 3.50
CA LEU A 27 -1.49 -0.50 2.84
C LEU A 27 -2.17 -0.12 1.52
N ILE A 28 -2.53 -1.11 0.70
CA ILE A 28 -3.21 -0.90 -0.59
C ILE A 28 -4.62 -0.34 -0.38
N GLU A 29 -5.36 -0.85 0.61
CA GLU A 29 -6.67 -0.35 1.00
C GLU A 29 -6.59 1.14 1.38
N SER A 30 -5.70 1.48 2.32
CA SER A 30 -5.49 2.88 2.74
C SER A 30 -5.04 3.78 1.58
N LEU A 31 -4.20 3.27 0.68
CA LEU A 31 -3.78 4.03 -0.51
C LEU A 31 -4.96 4.29 -1.46
N THR A 32 -5.80 3.29 -1.68
CA THR A 32 -6.97 3.36 -2.54
C THR A 32 -7.98 4.36 -1.98
N GLU A 33 -8.24 4.31 -0.67
CA GLU A 33 -9.10 5.26 0.04
C GLU A 33 -8.61 6.71 -0.10
N ARG A 34 -7.31 6.95 0.16
CA ARG A 34 -6.72 8.29 0.00
C ARG A 34 -6.74 8.79 -1.44
N SER A 35 -6.80 7.89 -2.42
CA SER A 35 -6.83 8.23 -3.85
C SER A 35 -8.24 8.41 -4.40
N GLY A 36 -9.27 8.32 -3.56
CA GLY A 36 -10.67 8.46 -3.98
C GLY A 36 -11.25 7.21 -4.67
N GLY A 37 -10.65 6.04 -4.47
CA GLY A 37 -11.15 4.75 -4.96
C GLY A 37 -10.45 4.21 -6.21
N ASP A 38 -9.78 5.08 -6.98
CA ASP A 38 -9.11 4.72 -8.23
C ASP A 38 -7.60 4.94 -8.13
N LEU A 39 -6.82 3.94 -8.54
CA LEU A 39 -5.37 4.00 -8.62
C LEU A 39 -4.91 4.14 -10.07
N ASP A 40 -3.81 4.86 -10.29
CA ASP A 40 -3.12 4.89 -11.58
C ASP A 40 -2.66 3.46 -11.95
N PRO A 41 -2.76 3.02 -13.22
CA PRO A 41 -2.21 1.74 -13.69
C PRO A 41 -0.79 1.38 -13.21
N PHE A 42 0.12 2.36 -13.11
CA PHE A 42 1.46 2.16 -12.55
C PHE A 42 1.40 1.80 -11.06
N ALA A 43 0.52 2.47 -10.30
CA ALA A 43 0.28 2.18 -8.89
C ALA A 43 -0.37 0.81 -8.71
N THR A 44 -1.35 0.45 -9.54
CA THR A 44 -1.98 -0.88 -9.56
C THR A 44 -0.94 -1.97 -9.80
N THR A 45 0.00 -1.74 -10.72
CA THR A 45 1.10 -2.68 -11.00
C THR A 45 2.04 -2.84 -9.81
N LEU A 46 2.40 -1.73 -9.15
CA LEU A 46 3.21 -1.77 -7.93
C LEU A 46 2.48 -2.49 -6.78
N CYS A 47 1.16 -2.26 -6.61
CA CYS A 47 0.33 -2.95 -5.62
C CYS A 47 0.28 -4.47 -5.86
N ALA A 48 0.10 -4.90 -7.11
CA ALA A 48 0.17 -6.33 -7.49
C ALA A 48 1.56 -6.93 -7.17
N SER A 49 2.63 -6.20 -7.48
CA SER A 49 4.00 -6.61 -7.18
C SER A 49 4.23 -6.75 -5.67
N LEU A 50 3.73 -5.80 -4.87
CA LEU A 50 3.81 -5.86 -3.40
C LEU A 50 3.09 -7.09 -2.84
N LEU A 51 1.90 -7.44 -3.34
CA LEU A 51 1.18 -8.63 -2.89
C LEU A 51 1.95 -9.92 -3.20
N SER A 52 2.54 -10.02 -4.40
CA SER A 52 3.37 -11.17 -4.78
C SER A 52 4.63 -11.28 -3.92
N LEU A 53 5.32 -10.16 -3.68
CA LEU A 53 6.49 -10.12 -2.81
C LEU A 53 6.13 -10.48 -1.36
N ALA A 54 5.01 -9.98 -0.85
CA ALA A 54 4.54 -10.27 0.49
C ALA A 54 4.24 -11.75 0.69
N GLN A 55 3.57 -12.38 -0.28
CA GLN A 55 3.33 -13.83 -0.31
C GLN A 55 4.63 -14.63 -0.29
N ASN A 56 5.62 -14.21 -1.10
CA ASN A 56 6.93 -14.86 -1.14
C ASN A 56 7.69 -14.70 0.18
N ILE A 57 7.66 -13.52 0.79
CA ILE A 57 8.27 -13.23 2.09
C ILE A 57 7.65 -14.12 3.17
N ASP A 58 6.31 -14.20 3.23
CA ASP A 58 5.62 -15.03 4.21
C ASP A 58 5.97 -16.52 4.02
N THR A 59 5.96 -17.01 2.78
CA THR A 59 6.31 -18.40 2.45
C THR A 59 7.76 -18.74 2.82
N GLN A 60 8.71 -17.87 2.46
CA GLN A 60 10.13 -18.08 2.75
C GLN A 60 10.41 -18.01 4.25
N ARG A 61 9.84 -17.03 4.95
CA ARG A 61 9.96 -16.88 6.41
C ARG A 61 9.47 -18.14 7.12
N ASN A 62 8.29 -18.67 6.74
CA ASN A 62 7.75 -19.89 7.33
C ASN A 62 8.62 -21.12 7.06
N ALA A 63 9.34 -21.14 5.94
CA ALA A 63 10.31 -22.18 5.60
C ALA A 63 11.72 -21.95 6.22
N GLY A 64 11.90 -20.92 7.06
CA GLY A 64 13.20 -20.57 7.63
C GLY A 64 14.23 -20.08 6.61
N LYS A 65 13.79 -19.57 5.46
CA LYS A 65 14.64 -19.08 4.38
C LYS A 65 14.94 -17.58 4.49
N GLU A 66 16.03 -17.19 3.86
CA GLU A 66 16.44 -15.80 3.66
C GLU A 66 15.39 -15.02 2.85
N ILE A 67 15.14 -13.74 3.20
CA ILE A 67 14.07 -12.91 2.60
C ILE A 67 14.52 -11.50 2.15
N SER A 68 15.76 -11.10 2.42
CA SER A 68 16.25 -9.72 2.27
C SER A 68 16.16 -9.24 0.83
N ARG A 69 16.41 -10.10 -0.16
CA ARG A 69 16.24 -9.70 -1.57
C ARG A 69 14.79 -9.32 -1.87
N ASN A 70 13.83 -10.14 -1.45
CA ASN A 70 12.41 -9.85 -1.64
C ASN A 70 11.99 -8.63 -0.82
N MET A 71 12.53 -8.49 0.40
CA MET A 71 12.25 -7.35 1.26
C MET A 71 12.80 -6.03 0.69
N ASN A 72 13.99 -6.02 0.11
CA ASN A 72 14.56 -4.83 -0.53
C ASN A 72 13.67 -4.37 -1.69
N THR A 73 13.31 -5.29 -2.60
CA THR A 73 12.39 -4.94 -3.71
C THR A 73 11.00 -4.52 -3.19
N TYR A 74 10.52 -5.13 -2.10
CA TYR A 74 9.28 -4.72 -1.45
C TYR A 74 9.35 -3.27 -0.96
N LEU A 75 10.42 -2.91 -0.25
CA LEU A 75 10.63 -1.55 0.27
C LEU A 75 10.82 -0.53 -0.86
N ASP A 76 11.53 -0.89 -1.93
CA ASP A 76 11.68 -0.03 -3.12
C ASP A 76 10.32 0.29 -3.76
N ASN A 77 9.44 -0.70 -3.86
CA ASN A 77 8.09 -0.51 -4.39
C ASN A 77 7.21 0.35 -3.44
N VAL A 78 7.36 0.17 -2.12
CA VAL A 78 6.68 1.03 -1.14
C VAL A 78 7.13 2.48 -1.30
N GLN A 79 8.43 2.74 -1.44
CA GLN A 79 8.96 4.09 -1.64
C GLN A 79 8.39 4.72 -2.91
N ARG A 80 8.37 4.00 -4.03
CA ARG A 80 7.79 4.50 -5.28
C ARG A 80 6.31 4.86 -5.14
N LEU A 81 5.53 4.05 -4.41
CA LEU A 81 4.14 4.38 -4.11
C LEU A 81 4.01 5.63 -3.23
N GLN A 82 4.91 5.82 -2.26
CA GLN A 82 4.94 7.04 -1.45
C GLN A 82 5.32 8.27 -2.28
N ASP A 83 6.21 8.13 -3.27
CA ASP A 83 6.58 9.23 -4.15
C ASP A 83 5.42 9.62 -5.09
N MET A 84 4.66 8.62 -5.56
CA MET A 84 3.46 8.84 -6.40
C MET A 84 2.27 9.38 -5.60
N TYR A 85 2.10 8.91 -4.37
CA TYR A 85 1.01 9.27 -3.46
C TYR A 85 1.59 9.72 -2.13
N PRO A 86 2.17 10.93 -2.08
CA PRO A 86 2.77 11.44 -0.87
C PRO A 86 1.74 11.46 0.26
N PRO A 87 2.16 11.12 1.50
CA PRO A 87 1.26 11.26 2.63
C PRO A 87 0.81 12.72 2.72
N GLU A 88 -0.47 12.94 3.05
CA GLU A 88 -0.96 14.30 3.25
C GLU A 88 -0.07 15.00 4.29
N PRO A 89 0.33 16.26 4.02
CA PRO A 89 1.05 17.03 5.02
C PRO A 89 0.20 17.05 6.28
N LYS A 90 0.77 16.63 7.41
CA LYS A 90 0.15 16.94 8.71
C LYS A 90 0.10 18.45 8.80
N VAL A 91 -1.09 19.03 8.68
CA VAL A 91 -1.30 20.44 8.97
C VAL A 91 -0.97 20.60 10.44
N ASP A 92 0.14 21.27 10.73
CA ASP A 92 0.47 21.68 12.08
C ASP A 92 -0.72 22.48 12.64
N GLU A 93 -1.07 22.29 13.91
CA GLU A 93 -2.23 22.96 14.54
C GLU A 93 -2.13 24.49 14.35
N ASP A 94 -0.91 25.02 14.34
CA ASP A 94 -0.59 26.41 14.07
C ASP A 94 -0.95 26.83 12.63
N LEU A 95 -0.65 26.00 11.62
CA LEU A 95 -0.98 26.30 10.23
C LEU A 95 -2.49 26.23 9.97
N ALA A 96 -3.20 25.34 10.66
CA ALA A 96 -4.66 25.26 10.62
C ALA A 96 -5.30 26.55 11.19
N ALA A 97 -4.75 27.09 12.28
CA ALA A 97 -5.18 28.36 12.86
C ALA A 97 -4.94 29.54 11.90
N TYR A 98 -3.75 29.61 11.28
CA TYR A 98 -3.44 30.65 10.29
C TYR A 98 -4.36 30.61 9.06
N LEU A 99 -4.69 29.41 8.56
CA LEU A 99 -5.61 29.26 7.42
C LEU A 99 -7.07 29.61 7.77
N ALA A 100 -7.46 29.47 9.04
CA ALA A 100 -8.77 29.87 9.53
C ALA A 100 -8.89 31.39 9.67
N GLU A 101 -7.85 32.06 10.21
CA GLU A 101 -7.80 33.53 10.29
C GLU A 101 -7.76 34.19 8.91
N ALA A 102 -7.04 33.62 7.94
CA ALA A 102 -6.94 34.20 6.59
C ALA A 102 -8.25 34.10 5.77
N LYS A 103 -9.25 33.35 6.24
CA LYS A 103 -10.58 33.21 5.62
C LYS A 103 -11.67 34.04 6.30
N ALA A 104 -11.34 34.73 7.40
CA ALA A 104 -12.23 35.66 8.13
C ALA A 104 -12.10 37.09 7.59
#